data_AF-A0A257P712-F1
#
_entry.id   AF-A0A257P712-F1
#
_cell.length_a   1.000
_cell.length_b   1.000
_cell.length_c   1.000
_cell.angle_alpha   90.00
_cell.angle_beta   90.00
_cell.angle_gamma   90.00
#
_symmetry.space_group_name_H-M   'P 1'
#
loop_
_entity.id
_entity.type
_entity.pdbx_description
1 polymer ?
#
loop_
_entity_poly.entity_id
_entity_poly.type
_entity_poly.pdbx_seq_one_letter_code
_entity_poly.pdbx_strand_id
1 'polypeptide(L)' 'MNTLTRAQLTEAIYATVGLSRNESADLLESMLARVADALMQGKSVKISGFGTFSVRQKGRRIGRNPKTGVEV' A
#
# COMPACT_ATOMS: atom_id res chain seq x y z
N MET A 1 8.49 14.76 -11.30
CA MET A 1 7.43 13.76 -11.10
C MET A 1 6.53 14.28 -9.99
N ASN A 2 5.21 14.28 -10.20
CA ASN A 2 4.26 14.62 -9.13
C ASN A 2 3.90 13.34 -8.38
N THR A 3 4.11 13.30 -7.07
CA THR A 3 3.83 12.11 -6.24
C THR A 3 2.42 12.22 -5.67
N LEU A 4 1.60 11.20 -5.92
CA LEU A 4 0.26 11.13 -5.33
C LEU A 4 0.36 10.83 -3.83
N THR A 5 -0.30 11.64 -3.02
CA THR A 5 -0.26 11.55 -1.55
C THR A 5 -1.59 11.10 -0.95
N ARG A 6 -1.56 10.67 0.31
CA ARG A 6 -2.77 10.30 1.08
C ARG A 6 -3.78 11.45 1.16
N ALA A 7 -3.29 12.68 1.33
CA ALA A 7 -4.14 13.87 1.36
C ALA A 7 -4.91 14.03 0.04
N GLN A 8 -4.23 13.88 -1.10
CA GLN A 8 -4.88 13.98 -2.42
C GLN A 8 -5.89 12.86 -2.66
N LEU A 9 -5.62 11.63 -2.19
CA LEU A 9 -6.58 10.53 -2.25
C LEU A 9 -7.81 10.80 -1.37
N THR A 10 -7.61 11.37 -0.18
CA THR A 10 -8.70 11.76 0.74
C THR A 10 -9.59 12.82 0.11
N GLU A 11 -8.99 13.84 -0.50
CA GLU A 11 -9.74 14.87 -1.24
C GLU A 11 -10.56 14.30 -2.39
N ALA A 12 -10.01 13.32 -3.12
CA ALA A 12 -10.72 12.66 -4.20
C ALA A 12 -11.95 11.87 -3.69
N ILE A 13 -11.83 11.20 -2.53
CA ILE A 13 -12.95 10.50 -1.88
C ILE A 13 -14.00 11.50 -1.40
N TYR A 14 -13.57 12.56 -0.72
CA TYR A 14 -14.44 13.65 -0.25
C TYR A 14 -15.27 14.22 -1.40
N ALA A 15 -14.63 14.54 -2.53
CA ALA A 15 -15.27 15.14 -3.69
C ALA A 15 -16.26 14.20 -4.42
N THR A 16 -16.14 12.88 -4.26
CA THR A 16 -16.93 11.89 -5.00
C THR A 16 -18.06 11.28 -4.19
N VAL A 17 -17.86 11.06 -2.88
CA VAL A 17 -18.77 10.29 -2.02
C VAL A 17 -19.62 11.17 -1.11
N GLY A 18 -19.29 12.46 -0.96
CA GLY A 18 -20.06 13.41 -0.14
C GLY A 18 -19.93 13.20 1.37
N LEU A 19 -18.97 12.38 1.80
CA LEU A 19 -18.56 12.24 3.20
C LEU A 19 -17.86 13.51 3.70
N SER A 20 -17.74 13.71 5.01
CA SER A 20 -16.84 14.73 5.54
C SER A 20 -15.37 14.39 5.24
N ARG A 21 -14.47 15.38 5.36
CA ARG A 21 -13.03 15.18 5.17
C ARG A 21 -12.47 14.14 6.16
N ASN A 22 -12.94 14.17 7.40
CA ASN A 22 -12.50 13.23 8.43
C ASN A 22 -12.98 11.80 8.11
N GLU A 23 -14.26 11.63 7.79
CA GLU A 23 -14.79 10.31 7.40
C GLU A 23 -14.10 9.77 6.13
N SER A 24 -13.75 10.65 5.18
CA SER A 24 -13.00 10.27 3.98
C SER A 24 -11.59 9.78 4.31
N ALA A 25 -10.91 10.45 5.26
CA ALA A 25 -9.60 10.03 5.73
C ALA A 25 -9.70 8.69 6.47
N ASP A 26 -10.64 8.56 7.40
CA ASP A 26 -10.87 7.35 8.19
C ASP A 26 -11.21 6.15 7.30
N LEU A 27 -11.98 6.35 6.23
CA LEU A 27 -12.30 5.32 5.25
C LEU A 27 -11.05 4.84 4.51
N LEU A 28 -10.20 5.77 4.05
CA LEU A 28 -8.95 5.45 3.38
C LEU A 28 -7.99 4.70 4.32
N GLU A 29 -7.83 5.17 5.55
CA GLU A 29 -7.02 4.51 6.59
C GLU A 29 -7.51 3.09 6.85
N SER A 30 -8.82 2.93 7.06
CA SER A 30 -9.45 1.63 7.34
C SER A 30 -9.25 0.65 6.19
N MET A 31 -9.35 1.12 4.94
CA MET A 31 -9.11 0.30 3.76
C MET A 31 -7.65 -0.17 3.69
N LEU A 32 -6.69 0.73 3.87
CA LEU A 32 -5.26 0.39 3.83
C LEU A 32 -4.87 -0.55 4.97
N ALA A 33 -5.38 -0.33 6.18
CA ALA A 33 -5.17 -1.19 7.34
C ALA A 33 -5.66 -2.62 7.05
N ARG A 34 -6.86 -2.76 6.50
CA ARG A 34 -7.45 -4.07 6.19
C ARG A 34 -6.67 -4.83 5.11
N VAL A 35 -6.10 -4.11 4.13
CA VAL A 35 -5.19 -4.70 3.14
C VAL A 35 -3.90 -5.19 3.82
N ALA A 36 -3.30 -4.36 4.68
CA ALA A 36 -2.09 -4.72 5.41
C ALA A 36 -2.30 -5.95 6.31
N ASP A 37 -3.38 -5.98 7.09
CA ASP A 37 -3.70 -7.10 7.98
C ASP A 37 -3.90 -8.42 7.22
N ALA A 38 -4.58 -8.37 6.07
CA ALA A 38 -4.74 -9.54 5.22
C ALA A 38 -3.39 -10.08 4.72
N LEU A 39 -2.50 -9.18 4.27
CA LEU A 39 -1.17 -9.55 3.81
C LEU A 39 -0.30 -10.12 4.96
N MET A 40 -0.38 -9.54 6.16
CA MET A 40 0.32 -10.05 7.35
C MET A 40 -0.11 -11.48 7.70
N GLN A 41 -1.39 -11.81 7.49
CA GLN A 41 -1.92 -13.16 7.68
C GLN A 41 -1.57 -14.11 6.53
N GLY A 42 -0.77 -13.68 5.55
CA GLY A 42 -0.41 -14.48 4.37
C GLY A 42 -1.53 -14.61 3.33
N LYS A 43 -2.63 -13.86 3.47
CA LYS A 43 -3.74 -13.89 2.51
C LYS A 43 -3.40 -13.03 1.29
N SER A 44 -3.89 -13.44 0.13
CA SER A 44 -3.84 -12.63 -1.09
C SER A 44 -5.02 -11.66 -1.13
N VAL A 45 -4.79 -10.41 -1.52
CA VAL A 45 -5.83 -9.39 -1.68
C VAL A 45 -6.00 -9.10 -3.17
N LYS A 46 -7.20 -9.36 -3.69
CA LYS A 46 -7.56 -9.07 -5.09
C LYS A 46 -8.56 -7.93 -5.16
N ILE A 47 -8.21 -6.88 -5.89
CA ILE A 47 -9.10 -5.75 -6.20
C ILE A 47 -9.32 -5.76 -7.71
N SER A 48 -10.49 -6.24 -8.14
CA SER A 48 -10.83 -6.34 -9.56
C SER A 48 -10.73 -4.99 -10.26
N GLY A 49 -10.11 -4.95 -11.45
CA GLY A 49 -9.86 -3.71 -12.19
C GLY A 49 -8.68 -2.87 -11.68
N PHE A 50 -8.04 -3.25 -10.57
CA PHE A 50 -6.88 -2.54 -10.03
C PHE A 50 -5.64 -3.44 -9.95
N GLY A 51 -5.71 -4.55 -9.23
CA GLY A 51 -4.55 -5.42 -9.05
C GLY A 51 -4.71 -6.51 -8.00
N THR A 52 -3.64 -7.30 -7.83
CA THR A 52 -3.55 -8.34 -6.81
C THR A 52 -2.28 -8.14 -5.97
N PHE A 53 -2.44 -8.14 -4.66
CA PHE A 53 -1.38 -8.00 -3.68
C PHE A 53 -1.17 -9.35 -2.97
N SER A 54 0.06 -9.80 -2.88
CA SER A 54 0.41 -11.06 -2.20
C SER A 54 1.80 -10.96 -1.58
N VAL A 55 1.99 -11.64 -0.46
CA VAL A 55 3.32 -11.79 0.15
C VAL A 55 4.07 -12.89 -0.59
N ARG A 56 5.25 -12.56 -1.10
CA ARG A 56 6.15 -13.54 -1.73
C ARG A 56 7.30 -13.88 -0.79
N GLN A 57 7.49 -15.16 -0.52
CA GLN A 57 8.70 -15.65 0.14
C GLN A 57 9.86 -15.60 -0.86
N LYS A 58 10.91 -14.87 -0.52
CA LYS A 58 12.12 -14.76 -1.35
C LYS A 58 13.22 -15.63 -0.75
N GLY A 59 13.88 -16.43 -1.59
CA GLY A 59 15.04 -17.21 -1.18
C GLY A 59 16.21 -16.33 -0.74
N ARG A 60 17.12 -16.90 0.05
CA ARG A 60 18.36 -16.22 0.43
C ARG A 60 19.23 -16.00 -0.81
N ARG A 61 19.85 -14.83 -0.88
CA ARG A 61 20.83 -14.45 -1.91
C ARG A 61 21.86 -13.55 -1.26
N ILE A 62 23.10 -13.64 -1.74
CA ILE A 62 24.20 -12.78 -1.29
C ILE A 62 23.84 -11.34 -1.67
N GLY A 63 23.76 -10.47 -0.68
CA GLY A 63 23.62 -9.04 -0.86
C GLY A 63 24.97 -8.42 -1.20
N ARG A 64 24.95 -7.13 -1.57
CA ARG A 64 26.17 -6.35 -1.76
C ARG A 64 25.98 -4.97 -1.15
N ASN A 65 27.00 -4.45 -0.52
CA ASN A 65 27.01 -3.08 -0.05
C ASN A 65 26.95 -2.14 -1.27
N PRO A 66 25.90 -1.31 -1.44
CA PRO A 66 25.78 -0.45 -2.62
C PRO A 66 26.90 0.58 -2.77
N LYS A 67 27.61 0.91 -1.68
CA LYS A 67 28.72 1.88 -1.68
C LYS A 67 30.08 1.24 -1.99
N THR A 68 30.33 -0.01 -1.54
CA THR A 68 31.66 -0.64 -1.65
C THR A 68 31.70 -1.86 -2.56
N GLY A 69 30.55 -2.42 -2.94
CA GLY A 69 30.45 -3.64 -3.74
C GLY A 69 30.76 -4.93 -2.99
N VAL A 70 31.18 -4.85 -1.73
CA VAL A 70 31.51 -6.02 -0.89
C VAL A 70 30.25 -6.85 -0.63
N GLU A 71 30.40 -8.17 -0.74
CA GLU A 71 29.33 -9.14 -0.51
C GLU A 71 28.91 -9.20 0.98
N VAL A 72 27.60 -9.30 1.24
CA VAL A 72 26.97 -9.33 2.57
C VAL A 72 25.84 -10.35 2.67
#